data_AF-A0A6L3N327-F1
#
_entry.id   AF-A0A6L3N327-F1
#
_cell.length_a   1.000
_cell.length_b   1.000
_cell.length_c   1.000
_cell.angle_alpha   90.00
_cell.angle_beta   90.00
_cell.angle_gamma   90.00
#
_symmetry.space_group_name_H-M   'P 1'
#
loop_
_entity.id
_entity.type
_entity.pdbx_description
1 polymer ?
#
loop_
_entity_poly.entity_id
_entity_poly.type
_entity_poly.pdbx_seq_one_letter_code
_entity_poly.pdbx_strand_id
1 'polypeptide(L)'
;MDWNRFLLIAANNGNLAMVDEAILRGADIHTHDDGPLGVACHKGHFEVVVYLVENGANVHADNYDALMAAYYAGHFRIVNYLIKQGITIH
;
A
#
# COMPACT_ATOMS: atom_id res chain seq x y z
N MET A 1 2.94 6.13 -20.91
CA MET A 1 2.49 6.54 -19.57
C MET A 1 3.26 5.71 -18.58
N ASP A 2 3.83 6.32 -17.55
CA ASP A 2 4.52 5.59 -16.49
C ASP A 2 3.46 5.11 -15.48
N TRP A 3 3.03 3.86 -15.63
CA TRP A 3 1.99 3.26 -14.79
C TRP A 3 2.45 3.05 -13.34
N ASN A 4 3.75 2.91 -13.11
CA ASN A 4 4.33 2.81 -11.77
C ASN A 4 4.21 4.15 -11.02
N ARG A 5 4.57 5.25 -11.67
CA ARG A 5 4.35 6.59 -11.13
C ARG A 5 2.86 6.89 -10.96
N PHE A 6 2.02 6.43 -11.89
CA PHE A 6 0.58 6.58 -11.79
C PHE A 6 -0.01 5.83 -10.60
N LEU A 7 0.43 4.58 -10.34
CA LEU A 7 0.05 3.79 -9.18
C LEU A 7 0.40 4.52 -7.87
N LEU A 8 1.58 5.11 -7.77
CA LEU A 8 1.99 5.89 -6.60
C LEU A 8 1.07 7.10 -6.36
N ILE A 9 0.71 7.83 -7.42
CA ILE A 9 -0.21 8.98 -7.33
C ILE A 9 -1.61 8.51 -6.92
N ALA A 10 -2.10 7.42 -7.52
CA ALA A 10 -3.42 6.85 -7.22
C ALA A 10 -3.50 6.41 -5.75
N ALA A 11 -2.47 5.72 -5.26
CA ALA A 11 -2.37 5.28 -3.87
C ALA A 11 -2.29 6.46 -2.90
N ASN A 12 -1.50 7.50 -3.20
CA ASN A 12 -1.43 8.71 -2.38
C ASN A 12 -2.78 9.46 -2.32
N ASN A 13 -3.56 9.43 -3.39
CA ASN A 13 -4.88 10.07 -3.45
C ASN A 13 -6.00 9.20 -2.85
N GLY A 14 -5.73 7.94 -2.52
CA GLY A 14 -6.75 7.02 -2.00
C GLY A 14 -7.77 6.57 -3.03
N ASN A 15 -7.47 6.72 -4.33
CA ASN A 15 -8.41 6.39 -5.39
C ASN A 15 -8.24 4.93 -5.82
N LEU A 16 -9.03 4.04 -5.22
CA LEU A 16 -8.98 2.60 -5.50
C LEU A 16 -9.21 2.26 -6.97
N ALA A 17 -10.13 2.95 -7.66
CA ALA A 17 -10.39 2.70 -9.08
C ALA A 17 -9.17 3.02 -9.96
N MET A 18 -8.41 4.06 -9.61
CA MET A 18 -7.16 4.37 -10.31
C MET A 18 -6.04 3.38 -9.97
N VAL A 19 -6.00 2.87 -8.73
CA VAL A 19 -5.05 1.82 -8.31
C VAL A 19 -5.31 0.55 -9.10
N ASP A 20 -6.56 0.11 -9.17
CA ASP A 20 -6.97 -1.07 -9.94
C ASP A 20 -6.61 -0.92 -11.43
N GLU A 21 -6.97 0.20 -12.05
CA GLU A 21 -6.61 0.49 -13.45
C GLU A 21 -5.09 0.48 -13.68
N ALA A 22 -4.30 1.02 -12.75
CA ALA A 22 -2.84 1.02 -12.87
C ALA A 22 -2.28 -0.40 -12.90
N ILE A 23 -2.73 -1.26 -11.97
CA ILE A 23 -2.32 -2.66 -11.88
C ILE A 23 -2.77 -3.43 -13.13
N LEU A 24 -4.01 -3.23 -13.59
CA LEU A 24 -4.54 -3.84 -14.82
C LEU A 24 -3.71 -3.48 -16.06
N ARG A 25 -3.16 -2.26 -16.09
CA ARG A 25 -2.29 -1.75 -17.17
C ARG A 25 -0.83 -2.21 -17.04
N GLY A 26 -0.50 -3.00 -16.04
CA GLY A 26 0.83 -3.56 -15.81
C GLY A 26 1.75 -2.70 -14.95
N ALA A 27 1.21 -1.83 -14.08
CA ALA A 27 2.02 -1.26 -13.00
C ALA A 27 2.56 -2.38 -12.11
N ASP A 28 3.82 -2.26 -11.73
CA ASP A 28 4.45 -3.13 -10.74
C ASP A 28 3.97 -2.72 -9.34
N ILE A 29 3.35 -3.65 -8.62
CA ILE A 29 2.85 -3.41 -7.27
C ILE A 29 3.97 -3.11 -6.27
N HIS A 30 5.18 -3.63 -6.52
CA HIS A 30 6.38 -3.41 -5.72
C HIS A 30 7.18 -2.18 -6.16
N THR A 31 6.62 -1.37 -7.06
CA THR A 31 7.34 -0.21 -7.57
C THR A 31 7.74 0.76 -6.45
N HIS A 32 8.91 1.38 -6.59
CA HIS A 32 9.45 2.29 -5.58
C HIS A 32 9.57 1.63 -4.20
N ASP A 33 9.97 0.35 -4.15
CA ASP A 33 10.15 -0.41 -2.90
C ASP A 33 8.86 -0.47 -2.06
N ASP A 34 7.78 -0.96 -2.70
CA ASP A 34 6.42 -0.97 -2.14
C ASP A 34 5.89 0.43 -1.74
N GLY A 35 6.42 1.48 -2.38
CA GLY A 35 6.02 2.87 -2.19
C GLY A 35 4.50 3.12 -2.22
N PRO A 36 3.71 2.53 -3.13
CA PRO A 36 2.25 2.64 -3.14
C PRO A 36 1.60 2.22 -1.81
N LEU A 37 2.06 1.13 -1.20
CA LEU A 37 1.56 0.66 0.09
C LEU A 37 1.94 1.65 1.19
N GLY A 38 3.19 2.11 1.20
CA GLY A 38 3.70 3.10 2.15
C GLY A 38 2.89 4.40 2.16
N VAL A 39 2.64 5.01 0.99
CA VAL A 39 1.88 6.26 0.90
C VAL A 39 0.41 6.08 1.28
N ALA A 40 -0.22 4.96 0.89
CA ALA A 40 -1.60 4.66 1.28
C ALA A 40 -1.73 4.49 2.80
N CYS A 41 -0.75 3.84 3.44
CA CYS A 41 -0.67 3.67 4.88
C CYS A 41 -0.49 5.00 5.61
N HIS A 42 0.45 5.84 5.16
CA HIS A 42 0.69 7.17 5.71
C HIS A 42 -0.52 8.10 5.61
N LYS A 43 -1.31 7.98 4.53
CA LYS A 43 -2.48 8.83 4.28
C LYS A 43 -3.79 8.29 4.88
N GLY A 44 -3.80 7.05 5.38
CA GLY A 44 -4.98 6.47 6.01
C GLY A 44 -5.97 5.83 5.05
N HIS A 45 -5.55 5.53 3.81
CA HIS A 45 -6.42 5.00 2.76
C HIS A 45 -6.64 3.51 2.92
N PHE A 46 -7.46 3.12 3.90
CA PHE A 46 -7.64 1.73 4.32
C PHE A 46 -8.02 0.78 3.18
N GLU A 47 -8.96 1.17 2.30
CA GLU A 47 -9.39 0.32 1.17
C GLU A 47 -8.27 0.07 0.16
N VAL A 48 -7.46 1.09 -0.12
CA VAL A 48 -6.29 0.96 -0.99
C VAL A 48 -5.22 0.06 -0.33
N VAL A 49 -5.00 0.21 0.98
CA VAL A 49 -4.06 -0.66 1.71
C VAL A 49 -4.49 -2.13 1.63
N VAL A 50 -5.77 -2.41 1.90
CA VAL A 50 -6.31 -3.78 1.82
C VAL A 50 -6.08 -4.35 0.42
N TYR A 51 -6.49 -3.60 -0.61
CA TYR A 51 -6.34 -4.02 -2.00
C TYR A 51 -4.88 -4.31 -2.39
N LEU A 52 -3.95 -3.42 -2.04
CA LEU A 52 -2.53 -3.58 -2.37
C LEU A 52 -1.95 -4.83 -1.67
N VAL A 53 -2.28 -5.06 -0.40
CA VAL A 53 -1.82 -6.24 0.34
C VAL A 53 -2.42 -7.53 -0.21
N GLU A 54 -3.72 -7.53 -0.55
CA GLU A 54 -4.38 -8.69 -1.17
C GLU A 54 -3.82 -9.02 -2.56
N ASN A 55 -3.26 -8.03 -3.26
CA ASN A 55 -2.57 -8.21 -4.54
C ASN A 55 -1.06 -8.47 -4.39
N GLY A 56 -0.57 -8.69 -3.17
CA GLY A 56 0.79 -9.18 -2.91
C GLY A 56 1.81 -8.10 -2.54
N ALA A 57 1.42 -6.85 -2.30
CA ALA A 57 2.34 -5.84 -1.80
C ALA A 57 3.03 -6.30 -0.50
N ASN A 58 4.32 -6.05 -0.39
CA ASN A 58 5.12 -6.55 0.72
C ASN A 58 4.91 -5.68 1.98
N VAL A 59 4.16 -6.22 2.95
CA VAL A 59 3.95 -5.56 4.26
C VAL A 59 5.23 -5.44 5.09
N HIS A 60 6.27 -6.19 4.74
CA HIS A 60 7.57 -6.24 5.39
C HIS A 60 8.71 -5.72 4.51
N ALA A 61 8.41 -4.95 3.44
CA ALA A 61 9.45 -4.32 2.65
C ALA A 61 10.45 -3.62 3.58
N ASP A 62 11.75 -3.84 3.32
CA ASP A 62 12.87 -3.64 4.26
C ASP A 62 12.94 -2.23 4.87
N ASN A 63 12.16 -1.29 4.33
CA ASN A 63 12.17 0.10 4.71
C ASN A 63 11.19 0.50 5.83
N TYR A 64 10.66 -0.42 6.64
CA TYR A 64 9.85 -0.11 7.85
C TYR A 64 8.63 0.84 7.62
N ASP A 65 8.29 1.20 6.39
CA ASP A 65 7.53 2.43 6.13
C ASP A 65 6.03 2.24 6.23
N ALA A 66 5.44 1.15 5.74
CA ALA A 66 3.98 1.01 5.71
C ALA A 66 3.37 0.97 7.14
N LEU A 67 3.89 0.06 7.99
CA LEU A 67 3.40 -0.08 9.36
C LEU A 67 3.74 1.16 10.22
N MET A 68 4.98 1.65 10.14
CA MET A 68 5.40 2.81 10.94
C MET A 68 4.72 4.08 10.46
N ALA A 69 4.54 4.29 9.14
CA ALA A 69 3.84 5.46 8.64
C ALA A 69 2.37 5.46 9.04
N ALA A 70 1.68 4.31 9.00
CA ALA A 70 0.33 4.20 9.55
C ALA A 70 0.30 4.48 11.05
N TYR A 71 1.29 4.00 11.81
CA TYR A 71 1.39 4.22 13.25
C TYR A 71 1.63 5.70 13.61
N TYR A 72 2.63 6.34 13.01
CA TYR A 72 2.95 7.74 13.25
C TYR A 72 1.86 8.70 12.76
N ALA A 73 1.13 8.35 11.71
CA ALA A 73 -0.04 9.10 11.25
C ALA A 73 -1.32 8.81 12.06
N GLY A 74 -1.30 7.88 13.02
CA GLY A 74 -2.43 7.56 13.89
C GLY A 74 -3.51 6.69 13.25
N HIS A 75 -3.23 6.02 12.13
CA HIS A 75 -4.16 5.17 11.40
C HIS A 75 -4.24 3.75 11.99
N PHE A 76 -4.69 3.63 13.23
CA PHE A 76 -4.69 2.37 13.99
C PHE A 76 -5.47 1.22 13.33
N ARG A 77 -6.50 1.52 12.52
CA ARG A 77 -7.21 0.50 11.72
C ARG A 77 -6.27 -0.19 10.72
N ILE A 78 -5.41 0.58 10.06
CA ILE A 78 -4.39 0.07 9.13
C ILE A 78 -3.31 -0.67 9.91
N VAL A 79 -2.82 -0.10 11.01
CA VAL A 79 -1.83 -0.75 11.89
C VAL A 79 -2.29 -2.15 12.30
N ASN A 80 -3.51 -2.26 12.82
CA ASN A 80 -4.09 -3.55 13.23
C ASN A 80 -4.26 -4.52 12.07
N TYR A 81 -4.58 -4.03 10.88
CA TYR A 81 -4.67 -4.85 9.67
C TYR A 81 -3.30 -5.39 9.25
N LEU A 82 -2.30 -4.52 9.10
CA LEU A 82 -0.94 -4.91 8.70
C LEU A 82 -0.28 -5.86 9.70
N ILE A 83 -0.47 -5.64 11.01
CA ILE A 83 -0.02 -6.57 12.06
C ILE A 83 -0.63 -7.95 11.85
N LYS A 84 -1.93 -8.05 11.55
CA LYS A 84 -2.58 -9.35 11.28
C LYS A 84 -2.01 -10.02 10.03
N GLN A 85 -1.75 -9.25 8.97
CA GLN A 85 -1.18 -9.79 7.74
C GLN A 85 0.26 -10.29 7.92
N GLY A 86 1.08 -9.56 8.69
CA GLY A 86 2.46 -9.98 9.02
C GLY A 86 2.55 -11.12 10.05
N ILE A 87 1.51 -11.31 10.87
CA ILE A 87 1.38 -12.47 11.77
C ILE A 87 0.77 -13.67 11.03
N THR A 88 0.61 -13.65 9.71
CA THR A 88 0.35 -14.88 8.94
C THR A 88 1.66 -15.68 8.84
N ILE A 89 2.12 -16.14 10.00
CA ILE A 89 3.24 -17.05 10.22
C ILE A 89 2.87 -18.39 9.60
N HIS A 90 3.71 -18.84 8.66
CA HIS A 90 3.66 -20.19 8.12
C HIS A 90 4.12 -21.22 9.17
#